data_AF-A0A2H0EUI5-F1
#
_entry.id   AF-A0A2H0EUI5-F1
#
_cell.length_a   1.000
_cell.length_b   1.000
_cell.length_c   1.000
_cell.angle_alpha   90.00
_cell.angle_beta   90.00
_cell.angle_gamma   90.00
#
_symmetry.space_group_name_H-M   'P 1'
#
loop_
_entity.id
_entity.type
_entity.pdbx_description
1 polymer ?
#
loop_
_entity_poly.entity_id
_entity_poly.type
_entity_poly.pdbx_seq_one_letter_code
_entity_poly.pdbx_strand_id
1 'polypeptide(L)'
;YAREAEGALSAADVAACAPPFGEAAADAAIDAALDGETDVLRAQLARLAAQGGGGVALAIAAARHVRALHAVAAAGAQAGGALMRIQPPSRRDRAAAQARRWGAARLERALETLYEADAALRGGSNAPPAALLERALLRLANAAPR
;
A
#
# COMPACT_ATOMS: atom_id res chain seq x y z
N TYR A 1 -8.39 36.57 16.02
CA TYR A 1 -7.69 36.17 17.26
C TYR A 1 -8.70 35.39 18.10
N ALA A 2 -8.73 34.06 17.94
CA ALA A 2 -9.63 33.20 18.71
C ALA A 2 -8.85 32.58 19.87
N ARG A 3 -9.46 32.69 21.05
CA ARG A 3 -9.00 32.38 22.39
C ARG A 3 -8.20 31.08 22.56
N GLU A 4 -7.26 31.16 23.48
CA GLU A 4 -6.58 30.07 24.18
C GLU A 4 -7.57 28.95 24.56
N ALA A 5 -7.36 27.77 23.99
CA ALA A 5 -7.95 26.53 24.47
C ALA A 5 -6.91 25.87 25.39
N GLU A 6 -6.89 26.28 26.66
CA GLU A 6 -6.18 25.55 27.73
C GLU A 6 -7.04 24.36 28.16
N GLY A 7 -6.70 23.19 27.63
CA GLY A 7 -7.22 21.89 28.06
C GLY A 7 -6.33 20.80 27.51
N ALA A 8 -5.84 19.91 28.38
CA ALA A 8 -5.02 18.78 27.94
C ALA A 8 -5.79 17.97 26.87
N LEU A 9 -5.16 17.77 25.71
CA LEU A 9 -5.73 17.01 24.60
C LEU A 9 -6.17 15.64 25.09
N SER A 10 -7.44 15.31 24.94
CA SER A 10 -7.97 14.00 25.30
C SER A 10 -7.66 12.97 24.22
N ALA A 11 -7.69 11.68 24.57
CA ALA A 11 -7.58 10.60 23.59
C ALA A 11 -8.68 10.67 22.50
N ALA A 12 -9.83 11.26 22.83
CA ALA A 12 -10.92 11.50 21.88
C ALA A 12 -10.57 12.60 20.86
N ASP A 13 -9.85 13.66 21.28
CA ASP A 13 -9.39 14.71 20.39
C ASP A 13 -8.32 14.19 19.41
N VAL A 14 -7.43 13.33 19.89
CA VAL A 14 -6.44 12.63 19.05
C VAL A 14 -7.12 11.69 18.05
N ALA A 15 -8.16 10.97 18.47
CA ALA A 15 -8.94 10.10 17.59
C ALA A 15 -9.75 10.89 16.55
N ALA A 16 -10.24 12.09 16.88
CA ALA A 16 -10.95 12.98 15.96
C ALA A 16 -10.02 13.60 14.90
N CYS A 17 -8.73 13.80 15.23
CA CYS A 17 -7.70 14.23 14.29
C CYS A 17 -7.04 13.06 13.53
N ALA A 18 -7.39 11.82 13.85
CA ALA A 18 -6.88 10.67 13.11
C ALA A 18 -7.36 10.75 11.65
N PRO A 19 -6.50 10.43 10.67
CA PRO A 19 -6.91 10.40 9.27
C PRO A 19 -8.19 9.59 9.11
N PRO A 20 -9.17 10.06 8.32
CA PRO A 20 -10.32 9.25 7.98
C PRO A 20 -9.75 8.14 7.08
N PHE A 21 -9.54 6.95 7.67
CA PHE A 21 -9.21 5.65 7.08
C PHE A 21 -7.89 5.01 7.52
N GLY A 22 -7.90 3.67 7.54
CA GLY A 22 -6.78 2.77 7.84
C GLY A 22 -5.66 2.80 6.79
N GLU A 23 -5.10 3.98 6.53
CA GLU A 23 -3.93 4.18 5.66
C GLU A 23 -2.75 3.32 6.13
N ALA A 24 -2.57 3.20 7.44
CA ALA A 24 -1.60 2.29 8.05
C ALA A 24 -1.91 0.81 7.76
N ALA A 25 -3.18 0.40 7.75
CA ALA A 25 -3.57 -0.97 7.42
C ALA A 25 -3.43 -1.26 5.91
N ALA A 26 -3.71 -0.27 5.06
CA ALA A 26 -3.47 -0.34 3.62
C ALA A 26 -1.99 -0.49 3.31
N ASP A 27 -1.17 0.36 3.92
CA ASP A 27 0.29 0.30 3.82
C ASP A 27 0.83 -1.05 4.31
N ALA A 28 0.37 -1.53 5.46
CA ALA A 28 0.75 -2.83 6.00
C ALA A 28 0.31 -3.99 5.09
N ALA A 29 -0.88 -3.92 4.48
CA ALA A 29 -1.32 -4.92 3.51
C ALA A 29 -0.43 -4.93 2.26
N ILE A 30 -0.08 -3.76 1.73
CA ILE A 30 0.78 -3.62 0.55
C ILE A 30 2.19 -4.14 0.86
N ASP A 31 2.75 -3.78 2.02
CA ASP A 31 4.06 -4.28 2.46
C ASP A 31 4.04 -5.81 2.61
N ALA A 32 3.03 -6.37 3.28
CA ALA A 32 2.87 -7.81 3.42
C ALA A 32 2.76 -8.53 2.07
N ALA A 33 2.04 -7.95 1.11
CA ALA A 33 1.97 -8.49 -0.25
C ALA A 33 3.34 -8.51 -0.94
N LEU A 34 4.14 -7.46 -0.78
CA LEU A 34 5.49 -7.39 -1.37
C LEU A 34 6.52 -8.25 -0.65
N ASP A 35 6.25 -8.58 0.61
CA ASP A 35 7.05 -9.50 1.43
C ASP A 35 6.62 -10.96 1.33
N GLY A 36 5.53 -11.26 0.62
CA GLY A 36 5.00 -12.61 0.50
C GLY A 36 4.33 -13.13 1.78
N GLU A 37 4.10 -12.25 2.76
CA GLU A 37 3.51 -12.55 4.07
C GLU A 37 1.99 -12.70 3.94
N THR A 38 1.56 -13.82 3.35
CA THR A 38 0.15 -14.01 2.96
C THR A 38 -0.81 -13.99 4.14
N ASP A 39 -0.40 -14.52 5.31
CA ASP A 39 -1.23 -14.51 6.52
C ASP A 39 -1.42 -13.08 7.07
N VAL A 40 -0.34 -12.28 7.07
CA VAL A 40 -0.38 -10.87 7.48
C VAL A 40 -1.25 -10.08 6.51
N LEU A 41 -1.07 -10.30 5.20
CA LEU A 41 -1.88 -9.67 4.15
C LEU A 41 -3.37 -9.94 4.37
N ARG A 42 -3.77 -11.20 4.57
CA ARG A 42 -5.18 -11.56 4.81
C ARG A 42 -5.74 -10.89 6.06
N ALA A 43 -4.97 -10.85 7.14
CA ALA A 43 -5.39 -10.19 8.38
C ALA A 43 -5.62 -8.68 8.17
N GLN A 44 -4.74 -8.00 7.42
CA GLN A 44 -4.90 -6.57 7.13
C GLN A 44 -6.08 -6.30 6.19
N LEU A 45 -6.29 -7.14 5.16
CA LEU A 45 -7.44 -7.02 4.27
C LEU A 45 -8.77 -7.21 5.01
N ALA A 46 -8.84 -8.17 5.94
CA ALA A 46 -10.02 -8.35 6.79
C ALA A 46 -10.29 -7.12 7.68
N ARG A 47 -9.24 -6.53 8.26
CA ARG A 47 -9.36 -5.28 9.02
C ARG A 47 -9.84 -4.12 8.16
N LEU A 48 -9.31 -3.98 6.95
CA LEU A 48 -9.74 -2.94 6.01
C LEU A 48 -11.20 -3.12 5.62
N ALA A 49 -11.63 -4.35 5.33
CA ALA A 49 -13.02 -4.65 5.01
C ALA A 49 -13.97 -4.26 6.15
N ALA A 50 -13.61 -4.57 7.41
CA ALA A 50 -14.41 -4.20 8.58
C ALA A 50 -14.54 -2.67 8.79
N GLN A 51 -13.63 -1.88 8.25
CA GLN A 51 -13.62 -0.41 8.36
C GLN A 51 -14.31 0.29 7.16
N GLY A 52 -14.94 -0.46 6.25
CA GLY A 52 -15.52 0.11 5.02
C GLY A 52 -14.48 0.38 3.92
N GLY A 53 -13.36 -0.35 3.96
CA GLY A 53 -12.28 -0.48 2.97
C GLY A 53 -12.68 -0.18 1.51
N GLY A 54 -12.35 0.99 0.96
CA GLY A 54 -12.58 1.30 -0.45
C GLY A 54 -11.57 0.59 -1.35
N GLY A 55 -12.00 -0.44 -2.10
CA GLY A 55 -11.14 -1.20 -3.02
C GLY A 55 -10.39 -0.31 -4.01
N VAL A 56 -11.00 0.77 -4.50
CA VAL A 56 -10.34 1.72 -5.41
C VAL A 56 -9.19 2.48 -4.73
N ALA A 57 -9.37 2.93 -3.48
CA ALA A 57 -8.33 3.63 -2.73
C ALA A 57 -7.12 2.74 -2.46
N LEU A 58 -7.36 1.48 -2.06
CA LEU A 58 -6.29 0.51 -1.86
C LEU A 58 -5.57 0.16 -3.18
N ALA A 59 -6.29 0.09 -4.32
CA ALA A 59 -5.68 -0.14 -5.63
C ALA A 59 -4.74 1.00 -6.03
N ILE A 60 -5.18 2.25 -5.84
CA ILE A 60 -4.35 3.44 -6.09
C ILE A 60 -3.11 3.44 -5.18
N ALA A 61 -3.28 3.15 -3.88
CA ALA A 61 -2.18 3.10 -2.93
C ALA A 61 -1.15 2.02 -3.31
N ALA A 62 -1.61 0.81 -3.66
CA ALA A 62 -0.76 -0.29 -4.11
C ALA A 62 0.02 0.08 -5.37
N ALA A 63 -0.66 0.58 -6.41
CA ALA A 63 -0.02 0.97 -7.67
C ALA A 63 1.02 2.09 -7.47
N ARG A 64 0.72 3.08 -6.62
CA ARG A 64 1.66 4.16 -6.27
C ARG A 64 2.91 3.60 -5.58
N HIS A 65 2.73 2.71 -4.62
CA HIS A 65 3.84 2.13 -3.87
C HIS A 65 4.72 1.23 -4.75
N VAL A 66 4.13 0.31 -5.52
CA VAL A 66 4.89 -0.56 -6.46
C VAL A 66 5.60 0.27 -7.52
N ARG A 67 5.01 1.37 -8.00
CA ARG A 67 5.67 2.29 -8.94
C ARG A 67 6.86 3.00 -8.30
N ALA A 68 6.78 3.37 -7.03
CA ALA A 68 7.91 3.94 -6.29
C ALA A 68 9.06 2.91 -6.16
N LEU A 69 8.73 1.66 -5.81
CA LEU A 69 9.72 0.57 -5.77
C LEU A 69 10.34 0.32 -7.14
N HIS A 70 9.54 0.32 -8.20
CA HIS A 70 10.03 0.15 -9.57
C HIS A 70 11.03 1.24 -9.94
N ALA A 71 10.72 2.51 -9.61
CA ALA A 71 11.63 3.63 -9.85
C ALA A 71 12.95 3.48 -9.07
N VAL A 72 12.89 2.99 -7.82
CA VAL A 72 14.09 2.69 -7.02
C VAL A 72 14.91 1.57 -7.67
N ALA A 73 14.26 0.47 -8.05
CA ALA A 73 14.93 -0.69 -8.66
C ALA A 73 15.55 -0.35 -10.03
N ALA A 74 14.85 0.44 -10.86
CA ALA A 74 15.32 0.85 -12.18
C ALA A 74 16.47 1.86 -12.11
N ALA A 75 16.54 2.68 -11.06
CA ALA A 75 17.61 3.67 -10.88
C ALA A 75 18.98 3.05 -10.47
N GLY A 76 18.99 1.81 -9.98
CA GLY A 76 20.23 1.11 -9.60
C GLY A 76 21.11 1.92 -8.64
N ALA A 77 22.35 2.20 -9.03
CA ALA A 77 23.29 2.98 -8.23
C ALA A 77 22.81 4.42 -7.90
N GLN A 78 21.85 4.96 -8.66
CA GLN A 78 21.29 6.31 -8.47
C GLN A 78 19.96 6.31 -7.69
N ALA A 79 19.64 5.21 -7.00
CA ALA A 79 18.38 5.02 -6.29
C ALA A 79 18.15 5.98 -5.10
N GLY A 80 19.20 6.63 -4.57
CA GLY A 80 19.12 7.49 -3.38
C GLY A 80 18.03 8.56 -3.49
N GLY A 81 17.96 9.28 -4.61
CA GLY A 81 16.94 10.31 -4.83
C GLY A 81 15.51 9.74 -4.94
N ALA A 82 15.36 8.53 -5.50
CA ALA A 82 14.06 7.86 -5.58
C ALA A 82 13.59 7.36 -4.20
N LEU A 83 14.50 6.85 -3.38
CA LEU A 83 14.21 6.43 -2.00
C LEU A 83 13.78 7.61 -1.12
N MET A 84 14.37 8.80 -1.30
CA MET A 84 13.99 9.98 -0.51
C MET A 84 12.54 10.44 -0.74
N ARG A 85 11.94 10.08 -1.89
CA ARG A 85 10.52 10.38 -2.17
C ARG A 85 9.55 9.43 -1.48
N ILE A 86 10.04 8.33 -0.90
CA ILE A 86 9.20 7.38 -0.15
C ILE A 86 8.87 7.99 1.21
N GLN A 87 7.58 7.97 1.52
CA GLN A 87 6.99 8.43 2.77
C GLN A 87 6.13 7.32 3.39
N PRO A 88 6.06 7.23 4.72
CA PRO A 88 6.91 7.91 5.70
C PRO A 88 8.39 7.45 5.65
N PRO A 89 9.35 8.23 6.20
CA PRO A 89 10.77 7.89 6.15
C PRO A 89 11.13 6.54 6.80
N SER A 90 10.37 6.11 7.81
CA SER A 90 10.55 4.84 8.51
C SER A 90 10.39 3.61 7.60
N ARG A 91 9.72 3.74 6.45
CA ARG A 91 9.54 2.65 5.49
C ARG A 91 10.63 2.57 4.43
N ARG A 92 11.56 3.53 4.39
CA ARG A 92 12.58 3.60 3.33
C ARG A 92 13.48 2.38 3.29
N ASP A 93 13.88 1.85 4.45
CA ASP A 93 14.75 0.68 4.52
C ASP A 93 14.04 -0.58 4.00
N ARG A 94 12.79 -0.79 4.41
CA ARG A 94 11.94 -1.89 3.90
C ARG A 94 11.72 -1.75 2.40
N ALA A 95 11.38 -0.55 1.93
CA ALA A 95 11.19 -0.27 0.51
C ALA A 95 12.48 -0.51 -0.30
N ALA A 96 13.64 -0.11 0.21
CA ALA A 96 14.92 -0.39 -0.43
C ALA A 96 15.19 -1.90 -0.52
N ALA A 97 14.87 -2.66 0.54
CA ALA A 97 15.00 -4.11 0.53
C ALA A 97 14.03 -4.78 -0.47
N GLN A 98 12.76 -4.39 -0.49
CA GLN A 98 11.77 -4.89 -1.44
C GLN A 98 12.16 -4.57 -2.88
N ALA A 99 12.56 -3.33 -3.18
CA ALA A 99 12.99 -2.92 -4.52
C ALA A 99 14.18 -3.75 -5.02
N ARG A 100 15.18 -3.99 -4.16
CA ARG A 100 16.33 -4.86 -4.48
C ARG A 100 15.90 -6.31 -4.71
N ARG A 101 15.07 -6.87 -3.81
CA ARG A 101 14.65 -8.28 -3.87
C ARG A 101 13.84 -8.57 -5.13
N TRP A 102 12.89 -7.68 -5.46
CA TRP A 102 12.05 -7.85 -6.64
C TRP A 102 12.79 -7.56 -7.95
N GLY A 103 13.55 -6.46 -7.99
CA GLY A 103 14.14 -5.93 -9.23
C GLY A 103 13.09 -5.31 -10.17
N ALA A 104 13.56 -4.51 -11.13
CA ALA A 104 12.69 -3.73 -12.01
C ALA A 104 11.69 -4.60 -12.80
N ALA A 105 12.18 -5.64 -13.48
CA ALA A 105 11.33 -6.48 -14.35
C ALA A 105 10.18 -7.19 -13.61
N ARG A 106 10.36 -7.59 -12.35
CA ARG A 106 9.26 -8.21 -11.58
C ARG A 106 8.28 -7.15 -11.06
N LEU A 107 8.77 -5.98 -10.67
CA LEU A 107 7.92 -4.86 -10.26
C LEU A 107 7.08 -4.32 -11.42
N GLU A 108 7.61 -4.34 -12.64
CA GLU A 108 6.86 -4.01 -13.85
C GLU A 108 5.67 -4.95 -14.06
N ARG A 109 5.88 -6.27 -13.98
CA ARG A 109 4.77 -7.26 -14.05
C ARG A 109 3.79 -7.13 -12.89
N ALA A 110 4.27 -6.76 -11.70
CA ALA A 110 3.39 -6.48 -10.56
C ALA A 110 2.50 -5.26 -10.83
N LEU A 111 3.02 -4.22 -11.49
CA LEU A 111 2.24 -3.06 -11.93
C LEU A 111 1.16 -3.45 -12.95
N GLU A 112 1.50 -4.29 -13.93
CA GLU A 112 0.52 -4.81 -14.90
C GLU A 112 -0.66 -5.50 -14.18
N THR A 113 -0.35 -6.39 -13.22
CA THR A 113 -1.37 -7.09 -12.42
C THR A 113 -2.28 -6.11 -11.64
N LEU A 114 -1.69 -5.04 -11.09
CA LEU A 114 -2.45 -4.02 -10.37
C LEU A 114 -3.29 -3.14 -11.31
N TYR A 115 -2.80 -2.84 -12.52
CA TYR A 115 -3.57 -2.08 -13.51
C TYR A 115 -4.75 -2.87 -14.08
N GLU A 116 -4.59 -4.17 -14.32
CA GLU A 116 -5.70 -5.04 -14.69
C GLU A 116 -6.79 -5.04 -13.60
N ALA A 117 -6.39 -5.09 -12.33
CA ALA A 117 -7.32 -5.02 -11.20
C ALA A 117 -8.02 -3.66 -11.10
N ASP A 118 -7.30 -2.54 -11.25
CA ASP A 118 -7.88 -1.18 -11.25
C ASP A 118 -8.84 -0.98 -12.45
N ALA A 119 -8.48 -1.49 -13.63
CA ALA A 119 -9.36 -1.48 -14.79
C ALA A 119 -10.65 -2.28 -14.54
N ALA A 120 -10.57 -3.46 -13.93
CA ALA A 120 -11.75 -4.25 -13.56
C ALA A 120 -12.63 -3.56 -12.51
N LEU A 121 -12.02 -2.84 -11.56
CA LEU A 121 -12.73 -2.05 -10.55
C LEU A 121 -13.51 -0.89 -11.19
N ARG A 122 -12.94 -0.24 -12.21
CA ARG A 122 -13.55 0.92 -12.88
C ARG A 122 -14.50 0.52 -14.01
N GLY A 123 -14.22 -0.59 -14.67
CA GLY A 123 -14.92 -1.07 -15.87
C GLY A 123 -16.21 -1.83 -15.59
N GLY A 124 -16.64 -1.95 -14.33
CA GLY A 124 -17.89 -2.64 -13.97
C GLY A 124 -17.75 -4.16 -14.01
N SER A 125 -17.01 -4.73 -13.06
CA SER A 125 -17.00 -6.18 -12.83
C SER A 125 -18.23 -6.64 -12.04
N ASN A 126 -18.72 -7.85 -12.31
CA ASN A 126 -19.75 -8.52 -11.51
C ASN A 126 -19.22 -9.06 -10.17
N ALA A 127 -17.90 -9.07 -9.98
CA ALA A 127 -17.29 -9.50 -8.72
C ALA A 127 -17.27 -8.35 -7.69
N PRO A 128 -17.36 -8.65 -6.38
CA PRO A 128 -17.21 -7.65 -5.34
C PRO A 128 -15.86 -6.90 -5.48
N PRO A 129 -15.85 -5.55 -5.47
CA PRO A 129 -14.63 -4.75 -5.63
C PRO A 129 -13.48 -5.16 -4.69
N ALA A 130 -13.79 -5.44 -3.42
CA ALA A 130 -12.78 -5.88 -2.45
C ALA A 130 -12.10 -7.20 -2.86
N ALA A 131 -12.86 -8.15 -3.41
CA ALA A 131 -12.35 -9.46 -3.83
C ALA A 131 -11.42 -9.37 -5.05
N LEU A 132 -11.67 -8.43 -5.98
CA LEU A 132 -10.80 -8.22 -7.14
C LEU A 132 -9.39 -7.80 -6.71
N LEU A 133 -9.33 -6.84 -5.79
CA LEU A 133 -8.06 -6.33 -5.29
C LEU A 133 -7.36 -7.31 -4.35
N GLU A 134 -8.10 -7.97 -3.45
CA GLU A 134 -7.56 -9.04 -2.62
C GLU A 134 -6.88 -10.11 -3.49
N ARG A 135 -7.54 -10.56 -4.56
CA ARG A 135 -6.97 -11.56 -5.48
C ARG A 135 -5.74 -11.04 -6.21
N ALA A 136 -5.64 -9.74 -6.50
CA ALA A 136 -4.46 -9.16 -7.10
C ALA A 136 -3.28 -9.15 -6.10
N LEU A 137 -3.52 -8.69 -4.87
CA LEU A 137 -2.51 -8.63 -3.81
C LEU A 137 -2.01 -10.03 -3.39
N LEU A 138 -2.90 -11.03 -3.32
CA LEU A 138 -2.51 -12.41 -3.07
C LEU A 138 -1.65 -13.00 -4.20
N ARG A 139 -1.93 -12.63 -5.46
CA ARG A 139 -1.09 -13.02 -6.60
C ARG A 139 0.30 -12.38 -6.50
N LEU A 140 0.38 -11.11 -6.09
CA LEU A 140 1.66 -10.46 -5.80
C LEU A 140 2.42 -11.17 -4.67
N ALA A 141 1.74 -11.51 -3.57
CA ALA A 141 2.35 -12.23 -2.44
C ALA A 141 2.95 -13.58 -2.86
N ASN A 142 2.23 -14.34 -3.67
CA ASN A 142 2.72 -15.62 -4.19
C ASN A 142 3.87 -15.47 -5.19
N ALA A 143 3.95 -14.33 -5.90
CA ALA A 143 5.02 -14.02 -6.84
C ALA A 143 6.24 -13.36 -6.16
N ALA A 144 6.14 -13.01 -4.86
CA ALA A 144 7.20 -12.36 -4.13
C ALA A 144 8.44 -13.26 -4.08
N PRO A 145 9.63 -12.74 -4.47
CA PRO A 145 10.86 -13.50 -4.35
C PRO A 145 11.16 -13.74 -2.86
N ARG A 146 11.64 -14.95 -2.54
CA ARG A 146 12.09 -15.32 -1.19
C ARG A 146 13.45 -14.72 -0.88
#